data_AF-A0A0N6ZDF8-F1
#
_entry.id   AF-A0A0N6ZDF8-F1
#
_cell.length_a   1.000
_cell.length_b   1.000
_cell.length_c   1.000
_cell.angle_alpha   90.00
_cell.angle_beta   90.00
_cell.angle_gamma   90.00
#
_symmetry.space_group_name_H-M   'P 1'
#
loop_
_entity.id
_entity.type
_entity.pdbx_description
1 polymer ?
#
loop_
_entity_poly.entity_id
_entity_poly.type
_entity_poly.pdbx_seq_one_letter_code
_entity_poly.pdbx_strand_id
1 'polypeptide(L)'
;MTDTRLIHRVGAGALEWLWAHRDGFRLEPDVDPEIGFLERFKPIGELALICKVLFREGVAGSRQAQLARQLLDHTWRETLDGGRMLVRGQRIEPFSPAPFEVYLPFRELGYSQPEIENATVLNHRLDSWARMPVTPTRRLGLSAFQRRFGLTARPPEAELVAATWLAGTPEPWTVEGHTAYDITHTVFHLTDWGENPDGLPPDVAGYLATWLPVWIDDWLDLERWDLLGELLVVDACLPSPTLDEAAWRGFAAAQQPDGAMPAVRTMPEGEPDAVFDVVYHPTLVAAFASLLATSRALTELAHSAS
;
A
#
# COMPACT_ATOMS: atom_id res chain seq x y z
N MET A 1 11.71 -21.34 -10.53
CA MET A 1 10.65 -20.46 -11.07
C MET A 1 9.49 -20.61 -10.12
N THR A 2 9.13 -19.53 -9.45
CA THR A 2 8.09 -19.57 -8.43
C THR A 2 6.76 -19.97 -9.05
N ASP A 3 6.06 -20.88 -8.38
CA ASP A 3 4.76 -21.36 -8.84
C ASP A 3 3.76 -20.20 -8.86
N THR A 4 3.49 -19.66 -10.04
CA THR A 4 2.53 -18.56 -10.23
C THR A 4 1.15 -18.90 -9.66
N ARG A 5 0.77 -20.20 -9.58
CA ARG A 5 -0.48 -20.63 -8.94
C ARG A 5 -0.45 -20.47 -7.43
N LEU A 6 0.71 -20.61 -6.80
CA LEU A 6 0.89 -20.34 -5.37
C LEU A 6 0.66 -18.84 -5.09
N ILE A 7 1.38 -17.98 -5.81
CA ILE A 7 1.26 -16.51 -5.69
C ILE A 7 -0.20 -16.07 -5.90
N HIS A 8 -0.83 -16.51 -7.00
CA HIS A 8 -2.22 -16.16 -7.28
C HIS A 8 -3.19 -16.64 -6.18
N ARG A 9 -2.95 -17.82 -5.58
CA ARG A 9 -3.81 -18.32 -4.48
C ARG A 9 -3.73 -17.45 -3.23
N VAL A 10 -2.53 -16.95 -2.88
CA VAL A 10 -2.36 -16.03 -1.75
C VAL A 10 -3.22 -14.79 -1.94
N GLY A 11 -3.11 -14.14 -3.10
CA GLY A 11 -3.89 -12.95 -3.40
C GLY A 11 -5.41 -13.21 -3.47
N ALA A 12 -5.81 -14.35 -4.01
CA ALA A 12 -7.21 -14.74 -4.08
C ALA A 12 -7.82 -14.95 -2.68
N GLY A 13 -7.12 -15.66 -1.78
CA GLY A 13 -7.55 -15.87 -0.40
C GLY A 13 -7.65 -14.55 0.36
N ALA A 14 -6.65 -13.69 0.23
CA ALA A 14 -6.64 -12.38 0.88
C ALA A 14 -7.84 -11.50 0.48
N LEU A 15 -8.16 -11.42 -0.81
CA LEU A 15 -9.33 -10.66 -1.28
C LEU A 15 -10.67 -11.27 -0.81
N GLU A 16 -10.76 -12.59 -0.72
CA GLU A 16 -11.94 -13.28 -0.18
C GLU A 16 -12.13 -12.95 1.31
N TRP A 17 -11.04 -12.94 2.09
CA TRP A 17 -11.06 -12.55 3.50
C TRP A 17 -11.47 -11.09 3.69
N LEU A 18 -10.85 -10.17 2.94
CA LEU A 18 -11.13 -8.72 3.01
C LEU A 18 -12.60 -8.42 2.68
N TRP A 19 -13.16 -9.10 1.70
CA TRP A 19 -14.59 -8.98 1.40
C TRP A 19 -15.47 -9.54 2.52
N ALA A 20 -15.12 -10.72 3.06
CA ALA A 20 -15.89 -11.34 4.14
C ALA A 20 -15.92 -10.46 5.40
N HIS A 21 -14.83 -9.73 5.68
CA HIS A 21 -14.65 -8.86 6.84
C HIS A 21 -14.77 -7.36 6.51
N ARG A 22 -15.43 -7.01 5.40
CA ARG A 22 -15.56 -5.62 4.91
C ARG A 22 -16.10 -4.63 5.94
N ASP A 23 -16.98 -5.08 6.85
CA ASP A 23 -17.55 -4.24 7.91
C ASP A 23 -16.47 -3.79 8.92
N GLY A 24 -15.34 -4.50 8.97
CA GLY A 24 -14.16 -4.13 9.73
C GLY A 24 -13.51 -2.83 9.24
N PHE A 25 -13.77 -2.34 8.02
CA PHE A 25 -13.32 -1.01 7.56
C PHE A 25 -14.15 0.16 8.13
N ARG A 26 -14.83 -0.04 9.27
CA ARG A 26 -15.67 0.96 9.95
C ARG A 26 -14.91 2.23 10.34
N LEU A 27 -15.61 3.37 10.32
CA LEU A 27 -15.17 4.61 10.98
C LEU A 27 -15.70 4.67 12.41
N GLU A 28 -15.07 5.50 13.25
CA GLU A 28 -15.48 5.72 14.64
C GLU A 28 -15.82 7.22 14.83
N PRO A 29 -17.07 7.64 14.50
CA PRO A 29 -17.44 9.05 14.44
C PRO A 29 -17.46 9.77 15.79
N ASP A 30 -17.55 9.00 16.87
CA ASP A 30 -17.67 9.47 18.26
C ASP A 30 -16.48 8.98 19.11
N VAL A 31 -15.35 8.69 18.47
CA VAL A 31 -14.10 8.29 19.14
C VAL A 31 -13.58 9.40 20.05
N ASP A 32 -12.82 9.03 21.07
CA ASP A 32 -12.15 9.97 21.96
C ASP A 32 -11.34 11.00 21.13
N PRO A 33 -11.48 12.31 21.40
CA PRO A 33 -10.70 13.34 20.72
C PRO A 33 -9.17 13.14 20.77
N GLU A 34 -8.63 12.44 21.78
CA GLU A 34 -7.21 12.09 21.87
C GLU A 34 -6.79 11.03 20.84
N ILE A 35 -7.70 10.14 20.43
CA ILE A 35 -7.49 9.17 19.35
C ILE A 35 -7.70 9.85 17.99
N GLY A 36 -8.74 10.70 17.90
CA GLY A 36 -9.02 11.51 16.72
C GLY A 36 -9.86 10.79 15.66
N PHE A 37 -10.80 11.53 15.07
CA PHE A 37 -11.75 11.00 14.09
C PHE A 37 -11.10 10.41 12.83
N LEU A 38 -9.88 10.86 12.49
CA LEU A 38 -9.19 10.47 11.26
C LEU A 38 -8.44 9.13 11.36
N GLU A 39 -8.28 8.56 12.56
CA GLU A 39 -7.45 7.36 12.76
C GLU A 39 -7.89 6.19 11.86
N ARG A 40 -9.21 6.01 11.75
CA ARG A 40 -9.84 4.92 10.99
C ARG A 40 -9.89 5.14 9.47
N PHE A 41 -9.36 6.26 8.97
CA PHE A 41 -9.34 6.56 7.53
C PHE A 41 -8.24 5.79 6.80
N LYS A 42 -7.11 5.53 7.46
CA LYS A 42 -5.94 4.86 6.86
C LYS A 42 -6.29 3.50 6.23
N PRO A 43 -6.99 2.56 6.91
CA PRO A 43 -7.39 1.29 6.30
C PRO A 43 -8.17 1.44 4.98
N ILE A 44 -9.03 2.46 4.90
CA ILE A 44 -9.87 2.70 3.71
C ILE A 44 -9.02 3.22 2.54
N GLY A 45 -8.07 4.12 2.82
CA GLY A 45 -7.16 4.66 1.80
C GLY A 45 -6.23 3.59 1.23
N GLU A 46 -5.67 2.74 2.09
CA GLU A 46 -4.82 1.62 1.71
C GLU A 46 -5.59 0.63 0.82
N LEU A 47 -6.80 0.26 1.25
CA LEU A 47 -7.68 -0.60 0.47
C LEU A 47 -7.93 -0.02 -0.93
N ALA A 48 -8.31 1.26 -1.00
CA ALA A 48 -8.64 1.89 -2.27
C ALA A 48 -7.43 1.97 -3.22
N LEU A 49 -6.25 2.24 -2.67
CA LEU A 49 -5.00 2.29 -3.41
C LEU A 49 -4.60 0.92 -3.97
N ILE A 50 -4.75 -0.14 -3.18
CA ILE A 50 -4.42 -1.51 -3.62
C ILE A 50 -5.46 -2.04 -4.61
N CYS A 51 -6.75 -1.71 -4.45
CA CYS A 51 -7.74 -1.99 -5.47
C CYS A 51 -7.48 -1.25 -6.79
N LYS A 52 -6.95 -0.02 -6.75
CA LYS A 52 -6.50 0.68 -7.97
C LYS A 52 -5.41 -0.12 -8.68
N VAL A 53 -4.39 -0.58 -7.95
CA VAL A 53 -3.32 -1.42 -8.53
C VAL A 53 -3.92 -2.69 -9.12
N LEU A 54 -4.82 -3.37 -8.41
CA LEU A 54 -5.50 -4.58 -8.91
C LEU A 54 -6.14 -4.36 -10.28
N PHE A 55 -6.91 -3.28 -10.44
CA PHE A 55 -7.57 -3.00 -11.72
C PHE A 55 -6.61 -2.55 -12.81
N ARG A 56 -5.52 -1.87 -12.46
CA ARG A 56 -4.45 -1.51 -13.41
C ARG A 56 -3.77 -2.75 -13.97
N GLU A 57 -3.34 -3.67 -13.11
CA GLU A 57 -2.63 -4.87 -13.53
C GLU A 57 -3.51 -5.83 -14.32
N GLY A 58 -4.80 -5.94 -13.97
CA GLY A 58 -5.76 -6.74 -14.74
C GLY A 58 -5.48 -8.25 -14.73
N VAL A 59 -4.60 -8.73 -13.86
CA VAL A 59 -4.20 -10.14 -13.75
C VAL A 59 -5.00 -10.94 -12.72
N ALA A 60 -5.88 -10.27 -11.98
CA ALA A 60 -6.78 -10.92 -11.03
C ALA A 60 -7.86 -11.74 -11.75
N GLY A 61 -8.24 -12.88 -11.16
CA GLY A 61 -9.41 -13.65 -11.61
C GLY A 61 -10.71 -12.83 -11.59
N SER A 62 -11.69 -13.19 -12.43
CA SER A 62 -12.95 -12.45 -12.56
C SER A 62 -13.71 -12.31 -11.23
N ARG A 63 -13.68 -13.35 -10.39
CA ARG A 63 -14.25 -13.31 -9.03
C ARG A 63 -13.52 -12.30 -8.15
N GLN A 64 -12.19 -12.33 -8.12
CA GLN A 64 -11.38 -11.41 -7.32
C GLN A 64 -11.59 -9.95 -7.74
N ALA A 65 -11.65 -9.67 -9.05
CA ALA A 65 -11.98 -8.34 -9.56
C ALA A 65 -13.40 -7.88 -9.16
N GLN A 66 -14.37 -8.80 -9.13
CA GLN A 66 -15.72 -8.50 -8.65
C GLN A 66 -15.73 -8.18 -7.15
N LEU A 67 -15.05 -8.97 -6.32
CA LEU A 67 -14.96 -8.75 -4.87
C LEU A 67 -14.30 -7.40 -4.55
N ALA A 68 -13.20 -7.07 -5.23
CA ALA A 68 -12.53 -5.78 -5.06
C ALA A 68 -13.44 -4.60 -5.41
N ARG A 69 -14.24 -4.71 -6.48
CA ARG A 69 -15.23 -3.68 -6.85
C ARG A 69 -16.33 -3.54 -5.80
N GLN A 70 -16.85 -4.66 -5.30
CA GLN A 70 -17.86 -4.65 -4.26
C GLN A 70 -17.32 -4.03 -2.96
N LEU A 71 -16.06 -4.31 -2.61
CA LEU A 71 -15.39 -3.80 -1.43
C LEU A 71 -15.17 -2.27 -1.51
N LEU A 72 -14.75 -1.76 -2.68
CA LEU A 72 -14.69 -0.31 -2.94
C LEU A 72 -16.06 0.35 -2.88
N ASP A 73 -17.08 -0.26 -3.50
CA ASP A 73 -18.43 0.29 -3.48
C ASP A 73 -19.01 0.33 -2.06
N HIS A 74 -18.75 -0.71 -1.26
CA HIS A 74 -19.13 -0.76 0.15
C HIS A 74 -18.44 0.34 0.95
N THR A 75 -17.12 0.45 0.88
CA THR A 75 -16.39 1.48 1.66
C THR A 75 -16.70 2.89 1.19
N TRP A 76 -16.93 3.12 -0.11
CA TRP A 76 -17.36 4.43 -0.60
C TRP A 76 -18.76 4.81 -0.14
N ARG A 77 -19.75 3.91 -0.30
CA ARG A 77 -21.16 4.23 -0.07
C ARG A 77 -21.54 4.14 1.40
N GLU A 78 -21.19 3.05 2.07
CA GLU A 78 -21.62 2.76 3.43
C GLU A 78 -20.67 3.39 4.45
N THR A 79 -19.36 3.16 4.32
CA THR A 79 -18.37 3.63 5.30
C THR A 79 -18.09 5.12 5.19
N LEU A 80 -17.79 5.61 3.98
CA LEU A 80 -17.46 7.02 3.73
C LEU A 80 -18.70 7.90 3.49
N ASP A 81 -19.89 7.30 3.47
CA ASP A 81 -21.16 7.98 3.23
C ASP A 81 -21.17 8.77 1.90
N GLY A 82 -20.73 8.10 0.84
CA GLY A 82 -20.49 8.70 -0.48
C GLY A 82 -19.36 9.71 -0.48
N GLY A 83 -18.46 9.67 0.50
CA GLY A 83 -17.35 10.60 0.72
C GLY A 83 -17.68 11.81 1.61
N ARG A 84 -18.89 11.91 2.18
CA ARG A 84 -19.23 12.95 3.17
C ARG A 84 -18.39 12.85 4.44
N MET A 85 -17.94 11.65 4.82
CA MET A 85 -17.06 11.47 5.97
C MET A 85 -15.68 12.07 5.74
N LEU A 86 -15.16 12.05 4.51
CA LEU A 86 -13.94 12.76 4.14
C LEU A 86 -14.12 14.26 4.33
N VAL A 87 -15.25 14.82 3.87
CA VAL A 87 -15.56 16.25 4.02
C VAL A 87 -15.63 16.65 5.49
N ARG A 88 -16.28 15.82 6.32
CA ARG A 88 -16.31 16.01 7.78
C ARG A 88 -14.90 15.98 8.36
N GLY A 89 -14.10 14.98 8.01
CA GLY A 89 -12.73 14.83 8.47
C GLY A 89 -11.86 16.03 8.13
N GLN A 90 -11.95 16.50 6.89
CA GLN A 90 -11.24 17.69 6.42
C GLN A 90 -11.66 18.97 7.16
N ARG A 91 -12.91 19.07 7.64
CA ARG A 91 -13.36 20.22 8.44
C ARG A 91 -12.89 20.16 9.88
N ILE A 92 -12.80 18.95 10.46
CA ILE A 92 -12.29 18.74 11.83
C ILE A 92 -10.80 19.04 11.87
N GLU A 93 -10.04 18.54 10.88
CA GLU A 93 -8.61 18.80 10.75
C GLU A 93 -8.28 19.39 9.36
N PRO A 94 -8.41 20.72 9.19
CA PRO A 94 -8.20 21.41 7.90
C PRO A 94 -6.84 21.21 7.25
N PHE A 95 -5.81 20.87 8.02
CA PHE A 95 -4.45 20.67 7.51
C PHE A 95 -4.05 19.19 7.41
N SER A 96 -4.91 18.26 7.83
CA SER A 96 -4.59 16.83 7.76
C SER A 96 -4.55 16.38 6.30
N PRO A 97 -3.52 15.61 5.89
CA PRO A 97 -3.46 15.02 4.57
C PRO A 97 -4.42 13.83 4.41
N ALA A 98 -4.89 13.23 5.51
CA ALA A 98 -5.58 11.95 5.47
C ALA A 98 -6.84 11.93 4.57
N PRO A 99 -7.77 12.92 4.62
CA PRO A 99 -8.92 12.92 3.73
C PRO A 99 -8.54 12.99 2.24
N PHE A 100 -7.50 13.75 1.92
CA PHE A 100 -6.97 13.86 0.55
C PHE A 100 -6.37 12.53 0.09
N GLU A 101 -5.57 11.89 0.93
CA GLU A 101 -4.91 10.63 0.60
C GLU A 101 -5.88 9.46 0.44
N VAL A 102 -6.90 9.39 1.29
CA VAL A 102 -7.98 8.41 1.11
C VAL A 102 -8.76 8.71 -0.16
N TYR A 103 -9.04 9.97 -0.47
CA TYR A 103 -9.84 10.35 -1.63
C TYR A 103 -9.17 10.07 -2.98
N LEU A 104 -7.86 10.31 -3.09
CA LEU A 104 -7.17 10.27 -4.38
C LEU A 104 -7.35 8.94 -5.14
N PRO A 105 -7.16 7.75 -4.54
CA PRO A 105 -7.42 6.47 -5.23
C PRO A 105 -8.86 6.32 -5.71
N PHE A 106 -9.85 6.75 -4.92
CA PHE A 106 -11.26 6.75 -5.36
C PHE A 106 -11.47 7.66 -6.56
N ARG A 107 -10.88 8.88 -6.55
CA ARG A 107 -10.97 9.79 -7.69
C ARG A 107 -10.37 9.17 -8.96
N GLU A 108 -9.21 8.55 -8.86
CA GLU A 108 -8.55 7.86 -9.98
C GLU A 108 -9.38 6.67 -10.51
N LEU A 109 -10.26 6.11 -9.68
CA LEU A 109 -11.22 5.06 -10.03
C LEU A 109 -12.58 5.58 -10.50
N GLY A 110 -12.75 6.90 -10.63
CA GLY A 110 -13.94 7.54 -11.18
C GLY A 110 -15.01 7.94 -10.16
N TYR A 111 -14.73 7.84 -8.86
CA TYR A 111 -15.59 8.39 -7.81
C TYR A 111 -15.37 9.92 -7.71
N SER A 112 -16.35 10.66 -7.17
CA SER A 112 -16.26 12.12 -7.07
C SER A 112 -16.85 12.66 -5.77
N GLN A 113 -16.13 13.61 -5.17
CA GLN A 113 -16.58 14.45 -4.06
C GLN A 113 -16.06 15.90 -4.27
N PRO A 114 -16.86 16.79 -4.90
CA PRO A 114 -16.42 18.14 -5.22
C PRO A 114 -15.96 18.96 -4.03
N GLU A 115 -16.56 18.81 -2.84
CA GLU A 115 -16.11 19.52 -1.64
C GLU A 115 -14.69 19.14 -1.22
N ILE A 116 -14.31 17.86 -1.34
CA ILE A 116 -12.95 17.40 -1.05
C ILE A 116 -11.97 17.89 -2.10
N GLU A 117 -12.34 17.86 -3.38
CA GLU A 117 -11.50 18.38 -4.46
C GLU A 117 -11.18 19.86 -4.27
N ASN A 118 -12.21 20.66 -3.92
CA ASN A 118 -12.05 22.07 -3.63
C ASN A 118 -11.18 22.31 -2.40
N ALA A 119 -11.42 21.60 -1.30
CA ALA A 119 -10.61 21.70 -0.09
C ALA A 119 -9.14 21.33 -0.37
N THR A 120 -8.92 20.26 -1.14
CA THR A 120 -7.58 19.82 -1.59
C THR A 120 -6.87 20.95 -2.32
N VAL A 121 -7.49 21.53 -3.36
CA VAL A 121 -6.88 22.64 -4.14
C VAL A 121 -6.57 23.85 -3.27
N LEU A 122 -7.41 24.17 -2.28
CA LEU A 122 -7.19 25.29 -1.37
C LEU A 122 -6.04 25.03 -0.40
N ASN A 123 -6.05 23.88 0.29
CA ASN A 123 -5.07 23.54 1.32
C ASN A 123 -3.65 23.46 0.76
N HIS A 124 -3.49 22.90 -0.45
CA HIS A 124 -2.18 22.71 -1.07
C HIS A 124 -1.55 24.01 -1.62
N ARG A 125 -2.27 25.15 -1.59
CA ARG A 125 -1.70 26.48 -1.87
C ARG A 125 -0.96 27.05 -0.66
N LEU A 126 -1.21 26.52 0.54
CA LEU A 126 -0.69 27.07 1.79
C LEU A 126 0.77 26.65 1.99
N ASP A 127 1.61 27.58 2.44
CA ASP A 127 3.00 27.25 2.77
C ASP A 127 3.11 26.32 3.98
N SER A 128 2.09 26.30 4.84
CA SER A 128 1.99 25.34 5.95
C SER A 128 1.93 23.90 5.45
N TRP A 129 1.29 23.65 4.29
CA TRP A 129 1.28 22.32 3.68
C TRP A 129 2.69 21.90 3.23
N ALA A 130 3.37 22.79 2.50
CA ALA A 130 4.73 22.56 2.00
C ALA A 130 5.77 22.41 3.14
N ARG A 131 5.50 23.00 4.30
CA ARG A 131 6.38 22.99 5.48
C ARG A 131 5.93 22.06 6.61
N MET A 132 4.88 21.27 6.40
CA MET A 132 4.40 20.31 7.40
C MET A 132 5.56 19.40 7.87
N PRO A 133 5.78 19.27 9.20
CA PRO A 133 6.94 18.56 9.76
C PRO A 133 6.73 17.06 9.66
N VAL A 134 7.24 16.46 8.58
CA VAL A 134 7.15 15.02 8.31
C VAL A 134 8.51 14.46 7.90
N THR A 135 8.66 13.14 7.97
CA THR A 135 9.87 12.45 7.50
C THR A 135 10.08 12.67 5.99
N PRO A 136 11.31 12.50 5.47
CA PRO A 136 11.58 12.62 4.04
C PRO A 136 10.71 11.69 3.17
N THR A 137 10.57 10.42 3.55
CA THR A 137 9.70 9.44 2.86
C THR A 137 8.25 9.90 2.82
N ARG A 138 7.74 10.39 3.96
CA ARG A 138 6.37 10.91 4.05
C ARG A 138 6.17 12.14 3.18
N ARG A 139 7.17 13.02 3.12
CA ARG A 139 7.15 14.20 2.24
C ARG A 139 7.15 13.80 0.76
N LEU A 140 7.98 12.81 0.38
CA LEU A 140 7.99 12.25 -0.98
C LEU A 140 6.60 11.74 -1.37
N GLY A 141 5.95 10.98 -0.48
CA GLY A 141 4.59 10.47 -0.70
C GLY A 141 3.56 11.57 -0.94
N LEU A 142 3.56 12.61 -0.12
CA LEU A 142 2.64 13.74 -0.30
C LEU A 142 2.85 14.46 -1.63
N SER A 143 4.10 14.65 -2.05
CA SER A 143 4.43 15.23 -3.35
C SER A 143 3.99 14.33 -4.52
N ALA A 144 4.16 13.02 -4.41
CA ALA A 144 3.64 12.05 -5.39
C ALA A 144 2.12 12.09 -5.49
N PHE A 145 1.41 12.21 -4.37
CA PHE A 145 -0.03 12.37 -4.35
C PHE A 145 -0.47 13.69 -4.98
N GLN A 146 0.25 14.79 -4.76
CA GLN A 146 -0.01 16.06 -5.45
C GLN A 146 0.09 15.91 -6.96
N ARG A 147 1.18 15.32 -7.47
CA ARG A 147 1.36 15.05 -8.92
C ARG A 147 0.21 14.22 -9.47
N ARG A 148 -0.12 13.10 -8.83
CA ARG A 148 -1.21 12.21 -9.24
C ARG A 148 -2.58 12.88 -9.25
N PHE A 149 -2.82 13.83 -8.34
CA PHE A 149 -4.03 14.64 -8.36
C PHE A 149 -4.05 15.68 -9.51
N GLY A 150 -2.89 15.97 -10.11
CA GLY A 150 -2.71 17.04 -11.10
C GLY A 150 -2.34 18.40 -10.49
N LEU A 151 -1.86 18.42 -9.25
CA LEU A 151 -1.29 19.62 -8.61
C LEU A 151 0.22 19.69 -8.88
N THR A 152 0.76 20.90 -8.82
CA THR A 152 2.21 21.08 -8.73
C THR A 152 2.70 20.60 -7.37
N ALA A 153 3.52 19.55 -7.35
CA ALA A 153 4.18 19.07 -6.15
C ALA A 153 5.07 20.16 -5.53
N ARG A 154 4.96 20.37 -4.21
CA ARG A 154 5.73 21.39 -3.47
C ARG A 154 6.29 20.80 -2.18
N PRO A 155 7.60 20.49 -2.12
CA PRO A 155 8.59 20.57 -3.20
C PRO A 155 8.43 19.44 -4.24
N PRO A 156 9.06 19.55 -5.42
CA PRO A 156 9.08 18.48 -6.43
C PRO A 156 9.65 17.16 -5.88
N GLU A 157 9.13 16.02 -6.32
CA GLU A 157 9.59 14.68 -5.89
C GLU A 157 11.09 14.48 -6.12
N ALA A 158 11.61 14.94 -7.26
CA ALA A 158 13.03 14.81 -7.61
C ALA A 158 13.98 15.49 -6.58
N GLU A 159 13.53 16.54 -5.90
CA GLU A 159 14.32 17.23 -4.86
C GLU A 159 14.30 16.48 -3.52
N LEU A 160 13.35 15.55 -3.34
CA LEU A 160 13.13 14.84 -2.08
C LEU A 160 13.82 13.49 -2.04
N VAL A 161 14.07 12.87 -3.20
CA VAL A 161 14.65 11.51 -3.28
C VAL A 161 15.94 11.41 -2.47
N ALA A 162 16.87 12.36 -2.68
CA ALA A 162 18.17 12.37 -2.00
C ALA A 162 18.10 12.53 -0.47
N ALA A 163 16.96 12.95 0.08
CA ALA A 163 16.76 13.08 1.53
C ALA A 163 16.21 11.78 2.18
N THR A 164 15.78 10.80 1.38
CA THR A 164 15.33 9.50 1.90
C THR A 164 16.51 8.66 2.38
N TRP A 165 16.26 7.79 3.37
CA TRP A 165 17.28 6.86 3.85
C TRP A 165 17.79 5.95 2.73
N LEU A 166 16.87 5.45 1.88
CA LEU A 166 17.18 4.52 0.80
C LEU A 166 18.10 5.13 -0.27
N ALA A 167 17.92 6.41 -0.62
CA ALA A 167 18.78 7.08 -1.60
C ALA A 167 20.22 7.25 -1.11
N GLY A 168 20.45 7.28 0.20
CA GLY A 168 21.78 7.32 0.78
C GLY A 168 22.55 6.01 0.68
N THR A 169 21.90 4.92 0.27
CA THR A 169 22.45 3.55 0.20
C THR A 169 23.37 3.18 1.38
N PRO A 170 22.92 3.39 2.64
CA PRO A 170 23.75 3.21 3.83
C PRO A 170 24.02 1.73 4.14
N GLU A 171 24.62 1.43 5.28
CA GLU A 171 24.94 0.05 5.67
C GLU A 171 23.67 -0.82 5.81
N PRO A 172 23.52 -1.90 5.04
CA PRO A 172 22.28 -2.69 4.92
C PRO A 172 21.91 -3.48 6.18
N TRP A 173 22.87 -3.72 7.08
CA TRP A 173 22.64 -4.42 8.36
C TRP A 173 22.06 -3.52 9.46
N THR A 174 21.83 -2.24 9.18
CA THR A 174 21.19 -1.30 10.13
C THR A 174 19.70 -1.14 9.89
N VAL A 175 19.09 -1.96 9.02
CA VAL A 175 17.66 -1.88 8.72
C VAL A 175 16.85 -2.45 9.89
N GLU A 176 16.12 -1.58 10.57
CA GLU A 176 15.14 -1.94 11.60
C GLU A 176 13.72 -1.78 11.07
N GLY A 177 12.70 -2.18 11.85
CA GLY A 177 11.30 -2.19 11.40
C GLY A 177 10.81 -0.87 10.78
N HIS A 178 11.05 0.27 11.44
CA HIS A 178 10.65 1.58 10.90
C HIS A 178 11.40 1.95 9.62
N THR A 179 12.70 1.63 9.55
CA THR A 179 13.51 1.85 8.34
C THR A 179 13.04 0.97 7.19
N ALA A 180 12.63 -0.27 7.46
CA ALA A 180 12.09 -1.17 6.46
C ALA A 180 10.79 -0.61 5.84
N TYR A 181 9.87 -0.07 6.64
CA TYR A 181 8.69 0.64 6.13
C TYR A 181 9.09 1.91 5.34
N ASP A 182 10.09 2.67 5.79
CA ASP A 182 10.56 3.83 5.01
C ASP A 182 11.15 3.42 3.64
N ILE A 183 11.84 2.27 3.56
CA ILE A 183 12.36 1.70 2.32
C ILE A 183 11.20 1.31 1.39
N THR A 184 10.23 0.54 1.89
CA THR A 184 9.11 0.04 1.08
C THR A 184 8.29 1.19 0.51
N HIS A 185 7.92 2.16 1.34
CA HIS A 185 7.17 3.34 0.91
C HIS A 185 7.97 4.22 -0.07
N THR A 186 9.28 4.34 0.10
CA THR A 186 10.13 5.06 -0.88
C THR A 186 10.03 4.38 -2.25
N VAL A 187 10.16 3.05 -2.31
CA VAL A 187 10.03 2.29 -3.55
C VAL A 187 8.62 2.43 -4.15
N PHE A 188 7.57 2.31 -3.33
CA PHE A 188 6.19 2.45 -3.81
C PHE A 188 5.93 3.83 -4.41
N HIS A 189 6.47 4.89 -3.82
CA HIS A 189 6.32 6.24 -4.38
C HIS A 189 7.14 6.46 -5.64
N LEU A 190 8.40 6.02 -5.69
CA LEU A 190 9.27 6.19 -6.85
C LEU A 190 8.82 5.38 -8.08
N THR A 191 8.16 4.24 -7.85
CA THR A 191 7.71 3.34 -8.92
C THR A 191 6.24 3.50 -9.28
N ASP A 192 5.54 4.52 -8.75
CA ASP A 192 4.09 4.66 -8.91
C ASP A 192 3.34 3.34 -8.56
N TRP A 193 3.72 2.73 -7.43
CA TRP A 193 3.18 1.47 -6.94
C TRP A 193 3.39 0.32 -7.94
N GLY A 194 4.56 0.25 -8.56
CA GLY A 194 4.96 -0.76 -9.54
C GLY A 194 4.61 -0.46 -11.01
N GLU A 195 3.97 0.67 -11.31
CA GLU A 195 3.67 1.07 -12.70
C GLU A 195 4.92 1.44 -13.50
N ASN A 196 5.90 2.03 -12.82
CA ASN A 196 7.11 2.57 -13.42
C ASN A 196 8.37 2.02 -12.72
N PRO A 197 8.79 0.77 -13.02
CA PRO A 197 10.03 0.21 -12.46
C PRO A 197 11.28 1.06 -12.75
N ASP A 198 11.31 1.74 -13.89
CA ASP A 198 12.40 2.64 -14.29
C ASP A 198 12.42 3.97 -13.50
N GLY A 199 11.43 4.20 -12.63
CA GLY A 199 11.39 5.34 -11.72
C GLY A 199 12.41 5.27 -10.59
N LEU A 200 13.00 4.09 -10.31
CA LEU A 200 14.08 3.94 -9.35
C LEU A 200 15.41 4.47 -9.90
N PRO A 201 16.13 5.31 -9.15
CA PRO A 201 17.52 5.64 -9.48
C PRO A 201 18.38 4.37 -9.64
N PRO A 202 19.26 4.29 -10.66
CA PRO A 202 20.01 3.06 -10.93
C PRO A 202 20.87 2.55 -9.77
N ASP A 203 21.43 3.45 -8.97
CA ASP A 203 22.19 3.15 -7.75
C ASP A 203 21.30 2.55 -6.65
N VAL A 204 20.10 3.12 -6.46
CA VAL A 204 19.09 2.57 -5.54
C VAL A 204 18.61 1.19 -6.00
N ALA A 205 18.33 1.02 -7.30
CA ALA A 205 17.93 -0.27 -7.87
C ALA A 205 19.02 -1.32 -7.68
N GLY A 206 20.30 -0.97 -7.91
CA GLY A 206 21.44 -1.87 -7.68
C GLY A 206 21.63 -2.23 -6.20
N TYR A 207 21.42 -1.27 -5.29
CA TYR A 207 21.47 -1.50 -3.85
C TYR A 207 20.37 -2.48 -3.40
N LEU A 208 19.12 -2.26 -3.85
CA LEU A 208 18.00 -3.17 -3.57
C LEU A 208 18.24 -4.56 -4.17
N ALA A 209 18.68 -4.66 -5.43
CA ALA A 209 18.98 -5.95 -6.05
C ALA A 209 20.05 -6.76 -5.28
N THR A 210 20.93 -6.07 -4.56
CA THR A 210 21.98 -6.71 -3.74
C THR A 210 21.45 -7.15 -2.37
N TRP A 211 20.68 -6.30 -1.69
CA TRP A 211 20.37 -6.47 -0.25
C TRP A 211 18.94 -6.90 0.06
N LEU A 212 17.99 -6.67 -0.85
CA LEU A 212 16.61 -7.09 -0.67
C LEU A 212 16.47 -8.61 -0.42
N PRO A 213 17.19 -9.51 -1.13
CA PRO A 213 17.11 -10.94 -0.85
C PRO A 213 17.51 -11.29 0.60
N VAL A 214 18.52 -10.60 1.14
CA VAL A 214 18.98 -10.81 2.52
C VAL A 214 17.92 -10.37 3.53
N TRP A 215 17.29 -9.21 3.30
CA TRP A 215 16.21 -8.75 4.18
C TRP A 215 14.95 -9.62 4.07
N ILE A 216 14.64 -10.15 2.88
CA ILE A 216 13.54 -11.10 2.69
C ILE A 216 13.80 -12.37 3.51
N ASP A 217 15.02 -12.93 3.45
CA ASP A 217 15.41 -14.11 4.24
C ASP A 217 15.31 -13.83 5.75
N ASP A 218 15.85 -12.70 6.23
CA ASP A 218 15.78 -12.32 7.65
C ASP A 218 14.34 -12.15 8.14
N TRP A 219 13.47 -11.49 7.36
CA TRP A 219 12.08 -11.26 7.76
C TRP A 219 11.22 -12.51 7.68
N LEU A 220 11.58 -13.44 6.78
CA LEU A 220 11.00 -14.76 6.74
C LEU A 220 11.33 -15.55 8.01
N ASP A 221 12.60 -15.57 8.43
CA ASP A 221 13.05 -16.23 9.67
C ASP A 221 12.43 -15.61 10.93
N LEU A 222 12.23 -14.29 10.93
CA LEU A 222 11.57 -13.57 12.03
C LEU A 222 10.04 -13.72 12.05
N GLU A 223 9.45 -14.34 11.02
CA GLU A 223 8.02 -14.47 10.81
C GLU A 223 7.30 -13.10 10.85
N ARG A 224 7.91 -12.04 10.31
CA ARG A 224 7.32 -10.69 10.26
C ARG A 224 6.60 -10.47 8.95
N TRP A 225 5.48 -11.16 8.80
CA TRP A 225 4.72 -11.30 7.55
C TRP A 225 4.25 -9.99 6.95
N ASP A 226 3.88 -8.99 7.76
CA ASP A 226 3.44 -7.69 7.24
C ASP A 226 4.55 -7.01 6.40
N LEU A 227 5.71 -6.80 7.02
CA LEU A 227 6.89 -6.26 6.35
C LEU A 227 7.44 -7.19 5.27
N LEU A 228 7.42 -8.52 5.49
CA LEU A 228 7.84 -9.46 4.45
C LEU A 228 6.98 -9.29 3.20
N GLY A 229 5.66 -9.16 3.35
CA GLY A 229 4.74 -8.90 2.25
C GLY A 229 5.09 -7.60 1.51
N GLU A 230 5.42 -6.53 2.22
CA GLU A 230 5.87 -5.29 1.58
C GLU A 230 7.22 -5.43 0.87
N LEU A 231 8.17 -6.20 1.42
CA LEU A 231 9.44 -6.49 0.75
C LEU A 231 9.24 -7.33 -0.53
N LEU A 232 8.26 -8.22 -0.55
CA LEU A 232 7.85 -8.93 -1.78
C LEU A 232 7.23 -7.98 -2.82
N VAL A 233 6.49 -6.95 -2.39
CA VAL A 233 6.05 -5.85 -3.27
C VAL A 233 7.27 -5.11 -3.82
N VAL A 234 8.24 -4.76 -2.97
CA VAL A 234 9.48 -4.08 -3.39
C VAL A 234 10.21 -4.89 -4.47
N ASP A 235 10.35 -6.21 -4.29
CA ASP A 235 10.95 -7.10 -5.29
C ASP A 235 10.19 -7.01 -6.62
N ALA A 236 8.85 -7.09 -6.58
CA ALA A 236 8.01 -6.98 -7.78
C ALA A 236 8.08 -5.60 -8.46
N CYS A 237 8.45 -4.54 -7.73
CA CYS A 237 8.68 -3.19 -8.25
C CYS A 237 10.06 -3.00 -8.90
N LEU A 238 11.01 -3.93 -8.72
CA LEU A 238 12.34 -3.83 -9.33
C LEU A 238 12.27 -4.02 -10.86
N PRO A 239 13.21 -3.41 -11.62
CA PRO A 239 13.33 -3.64 -13.07
C PRO A 239 13.44 -5.14 -13.42
N SER A 240 14.16 -5.90 -12.58
CA SER A 240 14.33 -7.34 -12.69
C SER A 240 13.96 -8.00 -11.34
N PRO A 241 12.69 -8.36 -11.12
CA PRO A 241 12.25 -9.01 -9.89
C PRO A 241 12.83 -10.43 -9.80
N THR A 242 13.14 -10.88 -8.59
CA THR A 242 13.61 -12.26 -8.34
C THR A 242 12.46 -13.24 -8.15
N LEU A 243 11.34 -12.75 -7.59
CA LEU A 243 10.18 -13.50 -7.17
C LEU A 243 10.57 -14.74 -6.35
N ASP A 244 11.45 -14.60 -5.35
CA ASP A 244 12.08 -15.74 -4.67
C ASP A 244 11.10 -16.85 -4.22
N GLU A 245 11.39 -18.09 -4.61
CA GLU A 245 10.48 -19.22 -4.42
C GLU A 245 10.37 -19.65 -2.95
N ALA A 246 11.45 -19.55 -2.18
CA ALA A 246 11.45 -19.93 -0.77
C ALA A 246 10.64 -18.92 0.06
N ALA A 247 10.84 -17.63 -0.20
CA ALA A 247 10.08 -16.54 0.40
C ALA A 247 8.58 -16.66 0.12
N TRP A 248 8.18 -16.89 -1.14
CA TRP A 248 6.76 -17.07 -1.49
C TRP A 248 6.14 -18.33 -0.87
N ARG A 249 6.89 -19.42 -0.74
CA ARG A 249 6.42 -20.63 -0.05
C ARG A 249 6.21 -20.41 1.44
N GLY A 250 7.14 -19.72 2.10
CA GLY A 250 7.01 -19.36 3.52
C GLY A 250 5.85 -18.41 3.75
N PHE A 251 5.76 -17.35 2.96
CA PHE A 251 4.67 -16.39 3.02
C PHE A 251 3.30 -17.03 2.77
N ALA A 252 3.18 -17.91 1.77
CA ALA A 252 1.95 -18.65 1.52
C ALA A 252 1.58 -19.64 2.64
N ALA A 253 2.58 -20.22 3.33
CA ALA A 253 2.34 -21.14 4.44
C ALA A 253 1.84 -20.42 5.71
N ALA A 254 2.13 -19.12 5.86
CA ALA A 254 1.65 -18.30 6.97
C ALA A 254 0.17 -17.88 6.82
N GLN A 255 -0.32 -17.78 5.57
CA GLN A 255 -1.72 -17.42 5.32
C GLN A 255 -2.67 -18.47 5.89
N GLN A 256 -3.69 -18.00 6.60
CA GLN A 256 -4.73 -18.86 7.17
C GLN A 256 -5.66 -19.43 6.09
N PRO A 257 -6.35 -20.56 6.37
CA PRO A 257 -7.27 -21.17 5.40
C PRO A 257 -8.41 -20.27 4.92
N ASP A 258 -8.80 -19.27 5.72
CA ASP A 258 -9.81 -18.27 5.38
C ASP A 258 -9.25 -17.08 4.59
N GLY A 259 -7.93 -17.02 4.37
CA GLY A 259 -7.24 -15.99 3.62
C GLY A 259 -6.55 -14.92 4.48
N ALA A 260 -6.75 -14.91 5.80
CA ALA A 260 -6.13 -13.95 6.70
C ALA A 260 -4.61 -14.09 6.73
N MET A 261 -3.88 -12.98 6.79
CA MET A 261 -2.44 -12.98 7.01
C MET A 261 -2.12 -12.41 8.41
N PRO A 262 -1.48 -13.16 9.32
CA PRO A 262 -1.02 -12.58 10.58
C PRO A 262 0.02 -11.48 10.33
N ALA A 263 0.12 -10.47 11.21
CA ALA A 263 1.16 -9.44 11.07
C ALA A 263 2.56 -9.97 11.43
N VAL A 264 2.62 -10.78 12.49
CA VAL A 264 3.86 -11.38 13.02
C VAL A 264 3.55 -12.74 13.62
N ARG A 265 4.37 -13.74 13.35
CA ARG A 265 4.23 -15.12 13.83
C ARG A 265 2.85 -15.69 13.53
N THR A 266 2.01 -15.84 14.56
CA THR A 266 0.68 -16.46 14.47
C THR A 266 -0.41 -15.42 14.52
N MET A 267 -1.64 -15.83 14.21
CA MET A 267 -2.83 -14.97 14.36
C MET A 267 -2.96 -14.46 15.81
N PRO A 268 -3.32 -13.18 16.00
CA PRO A 268 -3.62 -12.66 17.32
C PRO A 268 -4.92 -13.24 17.86
N GLU A 269 -5.01 -13.39 19.18
CA GLU A 269 -6.25 -13.72 19.89
C GLU A 269 -6.93 -12.43 20.36
N GLY A 270 -8.26 -12.42 20.38
CA GLY A 270 -9.03 -11.28 20.90
C GLY A 270 -10.41 -11.14 20.28
N GLU A 271 -11.04 -10.01 20.57
CA GLU A 271 -12.32 -9.64 19.96
C GLU A 271 -12.16 -9.42 18.45
N PRO A 272 -13.16 -9.77 17.62
CA PRO A 272 -13.06 -9.73 16.16
C PRO A 272 -12.58 -8.39 15.59
N ASP A 273 -13.04 -7.26 16.15
CA ASP A 273 -12.63 -5.93 15.70
C ASP A 273 -11.15 -5.65 15.97
N ALA A 274 -10.66 -6.03 17.17
CA ALA A 274 -9.25 -5.87 17.51
C ALA A 274 -8.35 -6.79 16.66
N VAL A 275 -8.81 -8.00 16.35
CA VAL A 275 -8.12 -8.91 15.43
C VAL A 275 -8.08 -8.31 14.03
N PHE A 276 -9.20 -7.78 13.52
CA PHE A 276 -9.25 -7.11 12.22
C PHE A 276 -8.25 -5.96 12.15
N ASP A 277 -8.20 -5.11 13.18
CA ASP A 277 -7.33 -3.93 13.21
C ASP A 277 -5.82 -4.29 13.14
N VAL A 278 -5.44 -5.51 13.54
CA VAL A 278 -4.07 -6.03 13.41
C VAL A 278 -3.83 -6.75 12.08
N VAL A 279 -4.86 -7.39 11.51
CA VAL A 279 -4.73 -8.37 10.42
C VAL A 279 -5.13 -7.83 9.06
N TYR A 280 -5.92 -6.75 8.99
CA TYR A 280 -6.39 -6.21 7.71
C TYR A 280 -5.21 -5.79 6.82
N HIS A 281 -4.21 -5.10 7.39
CA HIS A 281 -3.08 -4.56 6.65
C HIS A 281 -2.20 -5.65 6.04
N PRO A 282 -1.65 -6.62 6.80
CA PRO A 282 -0.87 -7.71 6.22
C PRO A 282 -1.69 -8.55 5.22
N THR A 283 -3.01 -8.70 5.43
CA THR A 283 -3.88 -9.40 4.47
C THR A 283 -4.02 -8.60 3.17
N LEU A 284 -4.16 -7.28 3.27
CA LEU A 284 -4.22 -6.39 2.12
C LEU A 284 -2.87 -6.33 1.37
N VAL A 285 -1.75 -6.32 2.08
CA VAL A 285 -0.40 -6.44 1.52
C VAL A 285 -0.23 -7.79 0.82
N ALA A 286 -0.75 -8.90 1.38
CA ALA A 286 -0.70 -10.20 0.72
C ALA A 286 -1.45 -10.20 -0.62
N ALA A 287 -2.59 -9.51 -0.72
CA ALA A 287 -3.27 -9.28 -1.99
C ALA A 287 -2.41 -8.45 -2.94
N PHE A 288 -1.85 -7.34 -2.46
CA PHE A 288 -1.02 -6.43 -3.26
C PHE A 288 0.23 -7.09 -3.84
N ALA A 289 1.04 -7.73 -2.98
CA ALA A 289 2.25 -8.45 -3.37
C ALA A 289 1.94 -9.52 -4.42
N SER A 290 0.87 -10.29 -4.20
CA SER A 290 0.49 -11.38 -5.10
C SER A 290 0.08 -10.87 -6.48
N LEU A 291 -0.63 -9.73 -6.54
CA LEU A 291 -1.08 -9.13 -7.79
C LEU A 291 0.11 -8.65 -8.64
N LEU A 292 1.02 -7.87 -8.04
CA LEU A 292 2.20 -7.39 -8.76
C LEU A 292 3.09 -8.56 -9.18
N ALA A 293 3.40 -9.50 -8.28
CA ALA A 293 4.23 -10.64 -8.61
C ALA A 293 3.62 -11.51 -9.72
N THR A 294 2.30 -11.72 -9.71
CA THR A 294 1.60 -12.42 -10.81
C THR A 294 1.71 -11.64 -12.12
N SER A 295 1.56 -10.31 -12.10
CA SER A 295 1.72 -9.46 -13.28
C SER A 295 3.13 -9.53 -13.87
N ARG A 296 4.15 -9.45 -13.01
CA ARG A 296 5.55 -9.58 -13.41
C ARG A 296 5.84 -10.96 -14.01
N ALA A 297 5.38 -12.04 -13.38
CA ALA A 297 5.57 -13.40 -13.89
C ALA A 297 4.89 -13.62 -15.25
N LEU A 298 3.68 -13.10 -15.47
CA LEU A 298 2.98 -13.21 -16.76
C LEU A 298 3.67 -12.39 -17.86
N THR A 299 4.15 -11.19 -17.51
CA THR A 299 4.92 -10.34 -18.43
C THR A 299 6.21 -11.02 -18.87
N GLU A 300 6.95 -11.65 -17.94
CA GLU A 300 8.18 -12.39 -18.27
C GLU A 300 7.89 -13.57 -19.21
N LEU A 301 6.84 -14.35 -18.92
CA LEU A 301 6.41 -15.46 -19.78
C LEU A 301 6.09 -15.00 -21.20
N ALA A 302 5.39 -13.86 -21.35
CA ALA A 302 5.05 -13.29 -22.65
C ALA A 302 6.29 -12.87 -23.45
N HIS A 303 7.31 -12.32 -22.80
CA HIS A 303 8.58 -11.96 -23.44
C HIS A 303 9.42 -13.19 -23.81
N SER A 304 9.42 -14.23 -22.98
CA SER A 304 10.17 -15.48 -23.24
C SER A 304 9.61 -16.31 -24.40
N ALA A 305 8.33 -16.09 -24.76
CA ALA A 305 7.64 -16.78 -25.83
C ALA A 305 7.73 -16.06 -27.20
N SER A 306 8.31 -14.85 -27.23
CA SER A 306 8.55 -14.04 -28.44
C SER A 306 9.97 -14.19 -28.96
#